data_AF-A0A520A7B0-F1
#
_entry.id   AF-A0A520A7B0-F1
#
_cell.length_a   1.000
_cell.length_b   1.000
_cell.length_c   1.000
_cell.angle_alpha   90.00
_cell.angle_beta   90.00
_cell.angle_gamma   90.00
#
_symmetry.space_group_name_H-M   'P 1'
#
loop_
_entity.id
_entity.type
_entity.pdbx_description
1 polymer ?
#
loop_
_entity_poly.entity_id
_entity_poly.type
_entity_poly.pdbx_seq_one_letter_code
_entity_poly.pdbx_strand_id
1 'polypeptide(L)'
;MKHPLPLLLTLSCLLVGKQLAAQEFPHRAPELDRLAQELFAEIQTDQVPYEDLYGTLLNYYQSPLNLNTASAEELRALPLLSEKQVAALLQHRQATGPLLSMYELQAVPGWDVRTIERVGPFVTVASTRPNSVR
;
A
#
# COMPACT_ATOMS: atom_id res chain seq x y z
N MET A 1 33.61 24.63 53.36
CA MET A 1 32.93 25.79 52.74
C MET A 1 31.79 25.24 51.90
N LYS A 2 30.55 25.52 52.32
CA LYS A 2 29.32 25.17 51.63
C LYS A 2 29.05 26.29 50.62
N HIS A 3 28.87 25.98 49.33
CA HIS A 3 27.90 26.72 48.53
C HIS A 3 27.10 25.74 47.66
N PRO A 4 25.77 25.92 47.57
CA PRO A 4 24.83 24.91 47.12
C PRO A 4 24.48 25.06 45.63
N LEU A 5 24.00 23.97 45.03
CA LEU A 5 23.29 23.98 43.74
C LEU A 5 22.16 25.04 43.73
N PRO A 6 21.90 25.63 42.56
CA PRO A 6 20.54 25.76 42.05
C PRO A 6 20.47 24.97 40.73
N LEU A 7 19.83 23.81 40.66
CA LEU A 7 18.38 23.66 40.50
C LEU A 7 17.75 24.77 39.63
N LEU A 8 18.34 25.06 38.47
CA LEU A 8 17.75 25.98 37.47
C LEU A 8 18.23 25.69 36.04
N LEU A 9 18.22 24.41 35.66
CA LEU A 9 17.95 24.06 34.26
C LEU A 9 16.87 22.99 34.23
N THR A 10 15.72 23.41 34.75
CA THR A 10 14.41 22.86 34.43
C THR A 10 14.35 22.52 32.94
N LEU A 11 14.02 21.26 32.66
CA LEU A 11 12.92 21.00 31.74
C LEU A 11 13.15 21.44 30.28
N SER A 12 14.31 21.11 29.69
CA SER A 12 14.55 21.29 28.25
C SER A 12 14.93 19.99 27.53
N CYS A 13 14.36 18.87 27.98
CA CYS A 13 14.36 17.60 27.22
C CYS A 13 12.95 16.99 27.12
N LEU A 14 11.92 17.83 27.21
CA LEU A 14 10.61 17.53 26.65
C LEU A 14 10.41 18.51 25.49
N LEU A 15 10.08 17.98 24.31
CA LEU A 15 9.89 18.68 23.01
C LEU A 15 11.11 18.72 22.08
N VAL A 16 11.85 17.60 21.94
CA VAL A 16 12.28 17.23 20.58
C VAL A 16 11.02 16.74 19.87
N GLY A 17 10.25 17.71 19.41
CA GLY A 17 9.01 17.52 18.70
C GLY A 17 9.26 16.77 17.40
N LYS A 18 8.54 15.66 17.25
CA LYS A 18 7.71 15.41 16.06
C LYS A 18 8.48 15.38 14.73
N GLN A 19 9.47 14.50 14.62
CA GLN A 19 9.59 13.72 13.38
C GLN A 19 9.23 12.26 13.71
N LEU A 20 7.94 12.01 13.99
CA LEU A 20 7.40 10.73 13.54
C LEU A 20 7.38 10.85 12.01
N ALA A 21 8.51 10.53 11.39
CA ALA A 21 8.46 9.90 10.09
C ALA A 21 7.79 8.55 10.34
N ALA A 22 6.46 8.57 10.47
CA ALA A 22 5.67 7.41 10.11
C ALA A 22 6.17 7.08 8.71
N GLN A 23 6.91 5.98 8.59
CA GLN A 23 7.60 5.65 7.36
C GLN A 23 6.52 5.44 6.30
N GLU A 24 6.25 6.50 5.55
CA GLU A 24 5.35 6.46 4.42
C GLU A 24 6.05 5.59 3.39
N PHE A 25 5.39 4.48 3.01
CA PHE A 25 5.90 3.55 2.02
C PHE A 25 6.41 4.34 0.81
N PRO A 26 7.59 4.06 0.24
CA PRO A 26 8.19 4.92 -0.78
C PRO A 26 7.23 5.18 -1.95
N HIS A 27 6.66 6.38 -2.02
CA HIS A 27 5.78 6.82 -3.10
C HIS A 27 6.63 7.33 -4.26
N ARG A 28 7.33 6.43 -4.97
CA ARG A 28 7.79 6.75 -6.32
C ARG A 28 6.56 6.69 -7.23
N ALA A 29 6.25 7.79 -7.91
CA ALA A 29 5.18 7.77 -8.91
C ALA A 29 5.47 6.64 -9.92
N PRO A 30 4.53 5.71 -10.15
CA PRO A 30 4.73 4.66 -11.13
C PRO A 30 4.79 5.27 -12.53
N GLU A 31 5.68 4.76 -13.37
CA GLU A 31 5.63 5.00 -14.81
C GLU A 31 4.43 4.23 -15.39
N LEU A 32 3.23 4.82 -15.29
CA LEU A 32 1.97 4.18 -15.64
C LEU A 32 1.96 3.63 -17.07
N ASP A 33 2.50 4.39 -18.03
CA ASP A 33 2.63 3.95 -19.43
C ASP A 33 3.48 2.68 -19.55
N ARG A 34 4.65 2.67 -18.89
CA ARG A 34 5.57 1.53 -18.91
C ARG A 34 4.91 0.30 -18.29
N LEU A 35 4.22 0.47 -17.16
CA LEU A 35 3.53 -0.62 -16.48
C LEU A 35 2.35 -1.15 -17.31
N ALA A 36 1.58 -0.27 -17.95
CA ALA A 36 0.49 -0.66 -18.84
C ALA A 36 1.01 -1.45 -20.05
N GLN A 37 2.14 -1.03 -20.64
CA GLN A 37 2.80 -1.76 -21.73
C GLN A 37 3.29 -3.15 -21.30
N GLU A 38 3.91 -3.25 -20.12
CA GLU A 38 4.33 -4.54 -19.54
C GLU A 38 3.13 -5.48 -19.37
N LEU A 39 2.03 -5.01 -18.77
CA LEU A 39 0.82 -5.80 -18.57
C LEU A 39 0.16 -6.20 -19.89
N PHE A 40 0.07 -5.27 -20.84
CA PHE A 40 -0.47 -5.55 -22.17
C PHE A 40 0.35 -6.64 -22.89
N ALA A 41 1.67 -6.66 -22.71
CA ALA A 41 2.52 -7.71 -23.27
C ALA A 41 2.39 -9.06 -22.53
N GLU A 42 2.09 -9.06 -21.22
CA GLU A 42 1.84 -10.27 -20.41
C GLU A 42 0.47 -10.91 -20.72
N ILE A 43 -0.54 -10.07 -20.95
CA ILE A 43 -1.90 -10.46 -21.32
C ILE A 43 -1.86 -10.89 -22.79
N GLN A 44 -1.58 -12.18 -23.04
CA GLN A 44 -1.53 -12.79 -24.38
C GLN A 44 -2.91 -12.89 -25.06
N THR A 45 -3.76 -11.88 -24.92
CA THR A 45 -5.08 -11.83 -25.53
C THR A 45 -5.32 -10.47 -26.17
N ASP A 46 -5.72 -10.48 -27.44
CA ASP A 46 -6.08 -9.29 -28.22
C ASP A 46 -7.40 -8.64 -27.72
N GLN A 47 -7.96 -9.10 -26.61
CA GLN A 47 -9.29 -8.73 -26.15
C GLN A 47 -9.32 -7.53 -25.19
N VAL A 48 -8.20 -7.16 -24.59
CA VAL A 48 -8.15 -6.02 -23.65
C VAL A 48 -7.39 -4.87 -24.31
N PRO A 49 -8.07 -3.78 -24.69
CA PRO A 49 -7.41 -2.61 -25.26
C PRO A 49 -6.41 -1.97 -24.30
N TYR A 50 -5.33 -1.38 -24.83
CA TYR A 50 -4.30 -0.72 -24.03
C TYR A 50 -4.88 0.44 -23.21
N GLU A 51 -5.78 1.22 -23.81
CA GLU A 51 -6.45 2.35 -23.19
C GLU A 51 -7.25 1.97 -21.94
N ASP A 52 -7.86 0.79 -21.94
CA ASP A 52 -8.65 0.28 -20.82
C ASP A 52 -7.74 -0.14 -19.66
N LEU A 53 -6.59 -0.76 -19.94
CA LEU A 53 -5.58 -1.09 -18.93
C LEU A 53 -4.99 0.18 -18.31
N TYR A 54 -4.59 1.13 -19.16
CA TYR A 54 -4.05 2.40 -18.69
C TYR A 54 -5.07 3.17 -17.84
N GLY A 55 -6.32 3.27 -18.32
CA GLY A 55 -7.41 3.92 -17.58
C GLY A 55 -7.68 3.25 -16.24
N THR A 56 -7.65 1.91 -16.19
CA THR A 56 -7.80 1.14 -14.95
C THR A 56 -6.69 1.46 -13.95
N LEU A 57 -5.43 1.42 -14.37
CA LEU A 57 -4.29 1.74 -13.52
C LEU A 57 -4.35 3.19 -13.02
N LEU A 58 -4.69 4.14 -13.89
CA LEU A 58 -4.84 5.55 -13.53
C LEU A 58 -5.93 5.74 -12.46
N ASN A 59 -7.07 5.05 -12.59
CA ASN A 59 -8.15 5.09 -11.62
C ASN A 59 -7.71 4.57 -10.23
N TYR A 60 -6.99 3.44 -10.18
CA TYR A 60 -6.44 2.93 -8.93
C TYR A 60 -5.30 3.81 -8.37
N TYR A 61 -4.56 4.51 -9.21
CA TYR A 61 -3.55 5.45 -8.74
C TYR A 61 -4.18 6.70 -8.11
N GLN A 62 -5.24 7.24 -8.71
CA GLN A 62 -5.98 8.40 -8.19
C GLN A 62 -6.80 8.06 -6.94
N SER A 63 -7.30 6.83 -6.87
CA SER A 63 -8.07 6.31 -5.74
C SER A 63 -7.53 4.92 -5.39
N PRO A 64 -6.55 4.82 -4.48
CA PRO A 64 -5.97 3.53 -4.10
C PRO A 64 -7.00 2.58 -3.46
N LEU A 65 -6.96 1.30 -3.84
CA LEU A 65 -7.82 0.26 -3.31
C LEU A 65 -7.43 -0.07 -1.87
N ASN A 66 -8.36 0.02 -0.92
CA ASN A 66 -8.10 -0.37 0.45
C ASN A 66 -8.13 -1.89 0.61
N LEU A 67 -6.97 -2.49 0.86
CA LEU A 67 -6.80 -3.94 1.01
C LEU A 67 -7.59 -4.51 2.20
N ASN A 68 -7.83 -3.70 3.24
CA ASN A 68 -8.57 -4.14 4.43
C ASN A 68 -10.07 -4.25 4.23
N THR A 69 -10.62 -3.58 3.20
CA THR A 69 -12.06 -3.61 2.90
C THR A 69 -12.36 -4.21 1.53
N ALA A 70 -11.35 -4.36 0.66
CA ALA A 70 -11.54 -4.86 -0.69
C ALA A 70 -12.20 -6.23 -0.73
N SER A 71 -13.21 -6.36 -1.60
CA SER A 71 -13.82 -7.63 -1.96
C SER A 71 -12.88 -8.45 -2.87
N ALA A 72 -13.18 -9.74 -3.02
CA ALA A 72 -12.44 -10.58 -3.95
C ALA A 72 -12.55 -10.07 -5.40
N GLU A 73 -13.71 -9.52 -5.78
CA GLU A 73 -13.94 -8.95 -7.10
C GLU A 73 -13.11 -7.69 -7.34
N GLU A 74 -13.09 -6.77 -6.36
CA GLU A 74 -12.28 -5.55 -6.45
C GLU A 74 -10.77 -5.85 -6.54
N LEU A 75 -10.30 -6.89 -5.83
CA LEU A 75 -8.91 -7.34 -5.89
C LEU A 75 -8.55 -7.96 -7.25
N ARG A 76 -9.47 -8.72 -7.86
CA ARG A 76 -9.27 -9.29 -9.21
C ARG A 76 -9.30 -8.24 -10.30
N ALA A 77 -10.07 -7.17 -10.10
CA ALA A 77 -10.13 -6.04 -11.03
C ALA A 77 -8.83 -5.22 -11.07
N LEU A 78 -7.93 -5.39 -10.08
CA LEU A 78 -6.59 -4.82 -10.12
C LEU A 78 -5.68 -5.70 -11.00
N PRO A 79 -5.25 -5.25 -12.21
CA PRO A 79 -4.53 -6.07 -13.19
C PRO A 79 -3.05 -6.28 -12.82
N LEU A 80 -2.74 -6.42 -11.53
CA LEU A 80 -1.40 -6.62 -10.98
C LEU A 80 -1.32 -7.85 -10.07
N LEU A 81 -2.48 -8.45 -9.76
CA LEU A 81 -2.60 -9.56 -8.82
C LEU A 81 -3.06 -10.83 -9.54
N SER A 82 -2.41 -11.95 -9.24
CA SER A 82 -2.90 -13.27 -9.63
C SER A 82 -3.99 -13.77 -8.67
N GLU A 83 -4.84 -14.70 -9.13
CA GLU A 83 -5.85 -15.35 -8.27
C GLU A 83 -5.25 -15.95 -6.98
N LYS A 84 -4.03 -16.48 -7.05
CA LYS A 84 -3.33 -17.02 -5.88
C LYS A 84 -3.01 -15.93 -4.86
N GLN A 85 -2.55 -14.77 -5.32
CA GLN A 85 -2.24 -13.62 -4.46
C GLN A 85 -3.50 -13.02 -3.85
N VAL A 86 -4.60 -12.95 -4.61
CA VAL A 86 -5.92 -12.53 -4.11
C VAL A 86 -6.39 -13.46 -3.00
N ALA A 87 -6.38 -14.78 -3.23
CA ALA A 87 -6.78 -15.76 -2.24
C ALA A 87 -5.91 -15.70 -0.97
N ALA A 88 -4.58 -15.57 -1.13
CA ALA A 88 -3.65 -15.47 -0.01
C ALA A 88 -3.90 -14.23 0.85
N LEU A 89 -4.17 -13.07 0.25
CA LEU A 89 -4.49 -11.85 0.99
C LEU A 89 -5.80 -11.99 1.77
N LEU A 90 -6.83 -12.54 1.15
CA LEU A 90 -8.13 -12.76 1.80
C LEU A 90 -8.02 -13.74 2.98
N GLN A 91 -7.27 -14.84 2.79
CA GLN A 91 -7.01 -15.80 3.85
C GLN A 91 -6.19 -15.17 4.98
N HIS A 92 -5.17 -14.37 4.66
CA HIS A 92 -4.38 -13.65 5.66
C HIS A 92 -5.28 -12.76 6.51
N ARG A 93 -6.12 -11.91 5.89
CA ARG A 93 -7.07 -11.03 6.59
C ARG A 93 -8.02 -11.79 7.51
N GLN A 94 -8.48 -12.96 7.09
CA GLN A 94 -9.35 -13.81 7.92
C GLN A 94 -8.62 -14.39 9.13
N ALA A 95 -7.33 -14.72 8.99
CA ALA A 95 -6.54 -15.35 10.05
C ALA A 95 -5.93 -14.36 11.04
N THR A 96 -5.48 -13.19 10.58
CA THR A 96 -4.72 -12.22 11.38
C THR A 96 -5.48 -10.94 11.70
N GLY A 97 -6.57 -10.66 10.96
CA GLY A 97 -7.30 -9.40 11.05
C GLY A 97 -6.83 -8.37 10.00
N PRO A 98 -7.18 -7.08 10.17
CA PRO A 98 -6.80 -6.04 9.23
C PRO A 98 -5.28 -5.78 9.26
N LEU A 99 -4.72 -5.50 8.09
CA LEU A 99 -3.36 -5.02 7.90
C LEU A 99 -3.18 -3.65 8.57
N LEU A 100 -2.18 -3.49 9.43
CA LEU A 100 -1.85 -2.23 10.08
C LEU A 100 -0.85 -1.40 9.26
N SER A 101 -0.09 -2.06 8.38
CA SER A 101 0.94 -1.44 7.56
C SER A 101 1.11 -2.16 6.23
N MET A 102 1.57 -1.43 5.20
CA MET A 102 1.96 -2.02 3.92
C MET A 102 3.07 -3.07 4.08
N TYR A 103 3.91 -2.97 5.12
CA TYR A 103 4.99 -3.92 5.38
C TYR A 103 4.48 -5.32 5.76
N GLU A 104 3.27 -5.44 6.33
CA GLU A 104 2.70 -6.74 6.71
C GLU A 104 2.37 -7.61 5.49
N LEU A 105 2.30 -7.02 4.29
CA LEU A 105 2.13 -7.77 3.05
C LEU A 105 3.26 -8.77 2.81
N GLN A 106 4.45 -8.57 3.37
CA GLN A 106 5.54 -9.55 3.29
C GLN A 106 5.21 -10.88 4.01
N ALA A 107 4.24 -10.87 4.93
CA ALA A 107 3.74 -12.08 5.59
C ALA A 107 2.64 -12.78 4.78
N VAL A 108 2.18 -12.21 3.67
CA VAL A 108 1.15 -12.81 2.81
C VAL A 108 1.83 -13.76 1.81
N PRO A 109 1.46 -15.05 1.75
CA PRO A 109 2.04 -15.99 0.80
C PRO A 109 1.94 -15.51 -0.65
N GLY A 110 3.06 -15.52 -1.39
CA GLY A 110 3.11 -15.09 -2.79
C GLY A 110 3.23 -13.58 -3.01
N TRP A 111 3.35 -12.78 -1.94
CA TRP A 111 3.63 -11.34 -2.02
C TRP A 111 5.12 -11.09 -1.73
N ASP A 112 5.93 -11.12 -2.79
CA ASP A 112 7.34 -10.75 -2.70
C ASP A 112 7.51 -9.22 -2.77
N VAL A 113 8.74 -8.75 -2.50
CA VAL A 113 9.09 -7.32 -2.55
C VAL A 113 8.70 -6.70 -3.89
N ARG A 114 8.96 -7.40 -5.00
CA ARG A 114 8.61 -6.93 -6.35
C ARG A 114 7.10 -6.72 -6.51
N THR A 115 6.28 -7.67 -6.04
CA THR A 115 4.82 -7.58 -6.06
C THR A 115 4.36 -6.38 -5.24
N ILE A 116 4.86 -6.26 -4.01
CA ILE A 116 4.48 -5.18 -3.08
C ILE A 116 4.84 -3.80 -3.65
N GLU A 117 6.02 -3.66 -4.25
CA GLU A 117 6.43 -2.42 -4.92
C GLU A 117 5.57 -2.10 -6.14
N ARG A 118 5.19 -3.11 -6.94
CA ARG A 118 4.32 -2.92 -8.11
C ARG A 118 2.91 -2.49 -7.72
N VAL A 119 2.34 -3.08 -6.67
CA VAL A 119 0.97 -2.78 -6.25
C VAL A 119 0.86 -1.55 -5.35
N GLY A 120 1.94 -1.20 -4.64
CA GLY A 120 1.96 -0.14 -3.63
C GLY A 120 1.32 1.18 -4.06
N PRO A 121 1.59 1.70 -5.27
CA PRO A 121 0.97 2.93 -5.77
C PRO A 121 -0.56 2.87 -5.97
N PHE A 122 -1.14 1.68 -6.00
CA PHE A 122 -2.53 1.43 -6.38
C PHE A 122 -3.39 0.96 -5.21
N VAL A 123 -2.79 0.80 -4.02
CA VAL A 123 -3.43 0.20 -2.85
C VAL A 123 -3.13 0.95 -1.57
N THR A 124 -3.94 0.74 -0.53
CA THR A 124 -3.72 1.27 0.81
C THR A 124 -4.17 0.28 1.87
N VAL A 125 -3.71 0.45 3.11
CA VAL A 125 -4.19 -0.29 4.29
C VAL A 125 -4.89 0.63 5.30
N ALA A 126 -5.15 1.89 4.95
CA ALA A 126 -5.73 2.86 5.87
C ALA A 126 -7.08 2.36 6.44
N SER A 127 -7.18 2.21 7.76
CA SER A 127 -8.35 1.60 8.41
C SER A 127 -9.65 2.42 8.29
N THR A 128 -9.60 3.68 7.84
CA THR A 128 -10.72 4.63 7.97
C THR A 128 -11.41 4.99 6.65
N ARG A 129 -10.93 4.53 5.49
CA ARG A 129 -11.58 4.79 4.19
C ARG A 129 -12.06 3.48 3.56
N PRO A 130 -13.35 3.13 3.67
CA PRO A 130 -13.89 2.02 2.88
C PRO A 130 -13.77 2.34 1.39
N ASN A 131 -13.66 1.30 0.56
CA ASN A 131 -13.69 1.48 -0.88
C ASN A 131 -15.01 2.15 -1.29
N SER A 132 -14.92 3.17 -2.14
CA SER A 132 -16.10 3.67 -2.85
C SER A 132 -16.67 2.54 -3.70
N VAL A 133 -17.99 2.42 -3.77
CA VAL A 133 -18.65 1.52 -4.74
C VAL A 133 -18.14 1.90 -6.12
N ARG A 134 -17.36 1.01 -6.74
CA ARG A 134 -16.83 1.14 -8.11
C ARG A 134 -17.76 0.48 -9.09
#